data_AF-A0A7L2IQL6-F1
#
_entry.id   AF-A0A7L2IQL6-F1
#
_cell.length_a   1.000
_cell.length_b   1.000
_cell.length_c   1.000
_cell.angle_alpha   90.00
_cell.angle_beta   90.00
_cell.angle_gamma   90.00
#
_symmetry.space_group_name_H-M   'P 1'
#
loop_
_entity.id
_entity.type
_entity.pdbx_description
1 polymer ?
#
loop_
_entity_poly.entity_id
_entity_poly.type
_entity_poly.pdbx_seq_one_letter_code
_entity_poly.pdbx_strand_id
1 'polypeptide(L)' 'MPHYQAWEEFTRAAEKLYLADPMKVRVVLKYRHCDGNLCIKVTDDVA' A
#
# COMPACT_ATOMS: atom_id res chain seq x y z
N MET A 1 -4.52 9.99 -1.47
CA MET A 1 -4.24 8.55 -1.61
C MET A 1 -5.55 7.79 -1.80
N PRO A 2 -5.76 7.12 -2.94
CA PRO A 2 -6.96 6.33 -3.18
C PRO A 2 -7.00 5.07 -2.29
N HIS A 3 -8.19 4.67 -1.88
CA HIS A 3 -8.45 3.38 -1.26
C HIS A 3 -8.98 2.40 -2.31
N TYR A 4 -8.51 1.16 -2.27
CA TYR A 4 -8.98 0.09 -3.15
C TYR A 4 -10.04 -0.74 -2.44
N GLN A 5 -11.09 -1.13 -3.16
CA GLN A 5 -12.12 -2.03 -2.64
C GLN A 5 -11.78 -3.51 -2.86
N ALA A 6 -11.01 -3.81 -3.91
CA ALA A 6 -10.56 -5.17 -4.24
C ALA A 6 -9.06 -5.35 -3.96
N TRP A 7 -8.70 -6.45 -3.32
CA TRP A 7 -7.31 -6.79 -3.00
C TRP A 7 -6.43 -6.90 -4.25
N GLU A 8 -6.93 -7.53 -5.31
CA GLU A 8 -6.19 -7.74 -6.56
C GLU A 8 -5.88 -6.45 -7.34
N GLU A 9 -6.71 -5.42 -7.18
CA GLU A 9 -6.43 -4.11 -7.77
C GLU A 9 -5.33 -3.40 -6.99
N PHE A 10 -5.40 -3.47 -5.66
CA PHE A 10 -4.37 -2.93 -4.78
C PHE A 10 -3.00 -3.56 -5.04
N THR A 11 -2.90 -4.89 -5.11
CA THR A 11 -1.61 -5.57 -5.29
C THR A 11 -0.99 -5.26 -6.64
N ARG A 12 -1.79 -5.27 -7.73
CA ARG A 12 -1.30 -4.90 -9.07
C ARG A 12 -0.77 -3.46 -9.12
N ALA A 13 -1.48 -2.52 -8.50
CA ALA A 13 -1.03 -1.13 -8.45
C ALA A 13 0.23 -0.96 -7.58
N ALA A 14 0.30 -1.65 -6.43
CA ALA A 14 1.44 -1.62 -5.52
C ALA A 14 2.71 -2.21 -6.16
N GLU A 15 2.60 -3.36 -6.83
CA GLU A 15 3.71 -3.98 -7.56
C GLU A 15 4.21 -3.08 -8.69
N LYS A 16 3.29 -2.51 -9.47
CA LYS A 16 3.63 -1.55 -10.52
C LYS A 16 4.38 -0.33 -9.97
N LEU A 17 3.95 0.20 -8.82
CA LEU A 17 4.61 1.34 -8.17
C LEU A 17 6.03 0.95 -7.71
N TYR A 18 6.18 -0.20 -7.06
CA TYR A 18 7.48 -0.71 -6.62
C TYR A 18 8.47 -0.88 -7.77
N LEU A 19 8.03 -1.42 -8.90
CA LEU A 19 8.87 -1.62 -10.09
C LEU A 19 9.32 -0.31 -10.75
N ALA A 20 8.65 0.82 -10.49
CA ALA A 20 9.00 2.10 -11.09
C ALA A 20 10.28 2.70 -10.50
N ASP A 21 10.41 2.71 -9.17
CA ASP A 21 11.62 3.14 -8.45
C ASP A 21 11.67 2.47 -7.06
N PRO A 22 12.25 1.26 -6.94
CA PRO A 22 12.23 0.49 -5.69
C PRO A 22 12.85 1.22 -4.50
N MET A 23 13.80 2.14 -4.75
CA MET A 23 14.52 2.85 -3.69
C MET A 23 13.69 3.96 -3.05
N LYS A 24 12.61 4.41 -3.70
CA LYS A 24 11.69 5.42 -3.16
C LYS A 24 10.44 4.83 -2.55
N VAL A 25 10.12 3.58 -2.87
CA VAL A 25 8.88 2.95 -2.43
C VAL A 25 9.02 2.40 -1.00
N ARG A 26 8.01 2.66 -0.18
CA ARG A 26 7.87 2.15 1.18
C ARG A 26 6.54 1.42 1.35
N VAL A 27 6.62 0.23 1.93
CA VAL A 27 5.46 -0.58 2.33
C VAL A 27 5.30 -0.47 3.85
N VAL A 28 4.10 -0.08 4.30
CA VAL A 28 3.77 0.06 5.73
C VAL A 28 2.57 -0.81 6.05
N LEU A 29 2.69 -1.59 7.13
CA LEU A 29 1.60 -2.36 7.70
C LEU A 29 1.24 -1.77 9.07
N LYS A 30 -0.05 -1.50 9.27
CA LYS A 30 -0.60 -1.05 10.54
C LYS A 30 -1.66 -2.03 10.99
N TYR A 31 -1.34 -2.78 12.03
CA TYR A 31 -2.29 -3.64 12.72
C TYR A 31 -2.83 -2.93 13.96
N ARG A 32 -4.15 -2.98 14.16
CA ARG A 32 -4.78 -2.45 15.36
C ARG A 32 -5.75 -3.47 15.92
N HIS A 33 -5.28 -4.18 16.96
CA HIS A 33 -6.03 -5.26 17.58
C HIS A 33 -7.36 -4.81 18.20
N CYS A 34 -7.37 -3.67 18.91
CA CYS A 34 -8.57 -3.16 19.57
C CYS A 34 -9.72 -2.83 18.61
N ASP A 35 -9.42 -2.56 17.34
CA ASP A 35 -10.40 -2.24 16.30
C ASP A 35 -10.60 -3.43 15.33
N GLY A 36 -9.91 -4.56 15.55
CA GLY A 36 -9.97 -5.75 14.70
C GLY A 36 -9.54 -5.52 13.25
N ASN A 37 -8.67 -4.54 12.99
CA ASN A 37 -8.35 -4.13 11.62
C ASN A 37 -6.85 -4.20 11.28
N LEU A 38 -6.60 -4.36 9.97
CA LEU A 38 -5.29 -4.32 9.34
C LEU A 38 -5.35 -3.34 8.18
N CYS A 39 -4.38 -2.44 8.10
CA CYS A 39 -4.22 -1.50 7.00
C CYS A 39 -2.83 -1.66 6.37
N ILE A 40 -2.78 -1.69 5.04
CA ILE A 40 -1.54 -1.76 4.26
C ILE A 40 -1.50 -0.53 3.36
N LYS A 41 -0.33 0.13 3.31
CA LYS A 41 -0.07 1.27 2.43
C LYS A 41 1.24 1.06 1.68
N VAL A 42 1.22 1.35 0.37
CA VAL A 42 2.42 1.40 -0.48
C VAL A 42 2.48 2.80 -1.09
N THR A 43 3.63 3.47 -1.00
CA THR A 43 3.81 4.85 -1.45
C THR A 43 5.27 5.12 -1.81
N ASP A 44 5.49 6.02 -2.76
CA ASP A 44 6.77 6.59 -3.18
C ASP A 44 6.97 8.03 -2.66
N ASP A 45 6.11 8.47 -1.73
CA ASP A 45 6.05 9.83 -1.19
C ASP A 45 5.75 10.94 -2.23
N VAL A 46 5.21 10.57 -3.41
CA VAL A 46 4.66 11.52 -4.40
C VAL A 46 3.20 11.84 -4.06
N ALA A 47 2.85 13.13 -4.16
CA ALA A 47 1.56 13.71 -3.71
C ALA A 47 0.34 13.23 -4.50
#